data_AF-A0A940CCV6-F1
#
_entry.id   AF-A0A940CCV6-F1
#
_cell.length_a   1.000
_cell.length_b   1.000
_cell.length_c   1.000
_cell.angle_alpha   90.00
_cell.angle_beta   90.00
_cell.angle_gamma   90.00
#
_symmetry.space_group_name_H-M   'P 1'
#
loop_
_entity.id
_entity.type
_entity.pdbx_description
1 polymer ?
#
loop_
_entity_poly.entity_id
_entity_poly.type
_entity_poly.pdbx_seq_one_letter_code
_entity_poly.pdbx_strand_id
1 'polypeptide(L)'
;MTFKKISSKLIALACSGILLAGIVPAIPAQAAEDVITIRVCNWEEYIDEGGWDEDEVIDLESGDIFGENALYEDFEEWYYETYGQRVKVEYSCFGTNEELYNMLTLGDEFDLVAPSEYMIMKLMSEGRLVPYSDEFFDEENEYNYYIRNVSPFIRETFETNEINGEYWNEYAACYMWGVLGFLYNPEYLTEEEVSTWKLLVNEDYIRQITTKDNVRDSYFAALGALKGDLFLSEEFLNDPDYHERLGAEMNDTSEETVAQALEYLQRVKDIVYSFETDSGKSDMVTGKIYSNLQWSGDAVYSMDLAEEEDVYLAYAVPEECTNLWFDGWVMLDVGIKGDAEKQKACEAFVNFLSRPDNAVRNMYYIGYTSSIAGGVDGDQIFEYVDWNYSADEDEEETAEYDIGYFFDGSVDGDYVLTVPKEQTYRQLFAQYPPKEVTDRSAVMRYFDTEANARINQMWINVRCFNIGKIKAAGWAAIILLAIAIVAGITIMKLGDKKARVNRRPLQHQ
;
A
#
# COMPACT_ATOMS: atom_id res chain seq x y z
N MET A 1 24.06 1.27 3.12
CA MET A 1 23.50 -0.04 3.51
C MET A 1 23.62 -0.99 2.32
N THR A 2 23.60 -2.30 2.54
CA THR A 2 23.83 -3.29 1.46
C THR A 2 22.67 -4.28 1.40
N PHE A 3 21.52 -3.87 0.85
CA PHE A 3 20.40 -4.77 0.64
C PHE A 3 20.63 -5.67 -0.58
N LYS A 4 20.36 -6.96 -0.39
CA LYS A 4 20.64 -7.99 -1.39
C LYS A 4 19.41 -8.30 -2.22
N LYS A 5 19.58 -8.21 -3.54
CA LYS A 5 18.69 -8.74 -4.58
C LYS A 5 17.99 -10.05 -4.18
N ILE A 6 16.67 -10.00 -4.05
CA ILE A 6 15.80 -11.18 -3.96
C ILE A 6 15.94 -11.97 -5.26
N SER A 7 16.72 -13.05 -5.24
CA SER A 7 16.86 -13.96 -6.38
C SER A 7 15.68 -14.93 -6.39
N SER A 8 14.79 -14.78 -7.38
CA SER A 8 13.69 -15.70 -7.63
C SER A 8 14.19 -17.14 -7.85
N LYS A 9 13.94 -18.03 -6.90
CA LYS A 9 14.12 -19.48 -7.06
C LYS A 9 12.78 -20.16 -7.27
N LEU A 10 12.42 -20.38 -8.55
CA LEU A 10 11.42 -21.38 -8.92
C LEU A 10 11.89 -22.77 -8.46
N ILE A 11 11.20 -23.36 -7.49
CA ILE A 11 11.36 -24.78 -7.14
C ILE A 11 10.36 -25.60 -7.98
N ALA A 12 10.89 -26.33 -8.96
CA ALA A 12 10.13 -27.32 -9.71
C ALA A 12 9.95 -28.60 -8.87
N LEU A 13 8.71 -28.89 -8.50
CA LEU A 13 8.32 -30.11 -7.79
C LEU A 13 8.38 -31.31 -8.75
N ALA A 14 9.35 -32.21 -8.56
CA ALA A 14 9.40 -33.49 -9.26
C ALA A 14 8.90 -34.62 -8.33
N CYS A 15 7.64 -35.00 -8.49
CA CYS A 15 7.06 -36.19 -7.88
C CYS A 15 7.72 -37.46 -8.44
N SER A 16 8.30 -38.30 -7.58
CA SER A 16 8.55 -39.70 -7.89
C SER A 16 8.39 -40.54 -6.62
N GLY A 17 7.27 -41.25 -6.57
CA GLY A 17 6.92 -42.15 -5.49
C GLY A 17 7.76 -43.41 -5.48
N ILE A 18 8.15 -43.84 -4.28
CA ILE A 18 8.58 -45.20 -3.99
C ILE A 18 7.80 -45.66 -2.75
N LEU A 19 6.86 -46.58 -2.98
CA LEU A 19 6.20 -47.35 -1.94
C LEU A 19 7.21 -48.34 -1.34
N LEU A 20 7.53 -48.20 -0.06
CA LEU A 20 8.16 -49.25 0.74
C LEU A 20 7.35 -49.44 2.02
N ALA A 21 6.58 -50.54 2.04
CA ALA A 21 5.87 -51.00 3.22
C ALA A 21 6.87 -51.54 4.25
N GLY A 22 7.05 -50.81 5.35
CA GLY A 22 7.79 -51.25 6.53
C GLY A 22 6.90 -51.12 7.76
N ILE A 23 6.65 -52.23 8.45
CA ILE A 23 5.89 -52.29 9.70
C ILE A 23 6.75 -51.66 10.80
N VAL A 24 6.34 -50.51 11.33
CA VAL A 24 6.94 -49.84 12.49
C VAL A 24 6.09 -50.16 13.73
N PRO A 25 6.67 -50.55 14.88
CA PRO A 25 5.90 -50.81 16.09
C PRO A 25 5.36 -49.49 16.66
N ALA A 26 4.13 -49.53 17.15
CA ALA A 26 3.44 -48.37 17.72
C ALA A 26 4.23 -47.77 18.88
N ILE A 27 4.76 -46.56 18.65
CA ILE A 27 5.18 -45.63 19.69
C ILE A 27 3.88 -45.11 20.33
N PRO A 28 3.78 -45.01 21.67
CA PRO A 28 2.58 -44.48 22.30
C PRO A 28 2.36 -43.05 21.78
N ALA A 29 1.15 -42.80 21.28
CA ALA A 29 0.74 -41.47 20.85
C ALA A 29 0.91 -40.51 22.03
N GLN A 30 1.92 -39.64 21.93
CA GLN A 30 1.90 -38.34 22.59
C GLN A 30 0.53 -37.73 22.21
N ALA A 31 -0.25 -37.28 23.18
CA ALA A 31 -1.44 -36.50 22.88
C ALA A 31 -1.00 -35.41 21.89
N ALA A 32 -1.68 -35.28 20.75
CA ALA A 32 -1.42 -34.18 19.84
C ALA A 32 -1.56 -32.91 20.68
N GLU A 33 -0.49 -32.13 20.82
CA GLU A 33 -0.63 -30.76 21.31
C GLU A 33 -1.62 -30.10 20.34
N ASP A 34 -2.76 -29.63 20.85
CA ASP A 34 -3.74 -28.92 20.03
C ASP A 34 -3.08 -27.61 19.57
N VAL A 35 -2.56 -27.62 18.34
CA VAL A 35 -1.95 -26.45 17.70
C VAL A 35 -3.07 -25.57 17.14
N ILE A 36 -3.15 -24.32 17.57
CA ILE A 36 -4.03 -23.33 16.94
C ILE A 36 -3.43 -22.95 15.58
N THR A 37 -4.22 -22.94 14.52
CA THR A 37 -3.79 -22.40 13.23
C THR A 37 -4.52 -21.09 12.94
N ILE A 38 -3.76 -20.04 12.65
CA ILE A 38 -4.27 -18.75 12.17
C ILE A 38 -3.79 -18.50 10.75
N ARG A 39 -4.71 -18.13 9.87
CA ARG A 39 -4.45 -17.78 8.46
C ARG A 39 -4.39 -16.26 8.36
N VAL A 40 -3.19 -15.74 8.17
CA VAL A 40 -2.92 -14.30 8.09
C VAL A 40 -2.71 -13.94 6.63
N CYS A 41 -3.40 -12.89 6.16
CA CYS A 41 -3.22 -12.37 4.80
C CYS A 41 -2.86 -10.89 4.82
N ASN A 42 -1.71 -10.52 4.27
CA ASN A 42 -1.20 -9.16 4.27
C ASN A 42 -0.77 -8.71 2.86
N TRP A 43 -0.34 -7.47 2.71
CA TRP A 43 0.31 -7.02 1.48
C TRP A 43 1.61 -7.78 1.20
N GLU A 44 1.97 -7.89 -0.09
CA GLU A 44 3.30 -8.35 -0.50
C GLU A 44 4.39 -7.40 0.03
N GLU A 45 5.55 -7.93 0.42
CA GLU A 45 6.71 -7.15 0.90
C GLU A 45 6.40 -6.22 2.10
N TYR A 46 5.48 -6.63 2.98
CA TYR A 46 4.93 -5.78 4.05
C TYR A 46 5.08 -6.32 5.48
N ILE A 47 5.98 -7.28 5.66
CA ILE A 47 6.42 -7.77 6.97
C ILE A 47 7.88 -8.23 6.85
N ASP A 48 8.66 -8.10 7.92
CA ASP A 48 10.01 -8.63 7.94
C ASP A 48 10.02 -10.16 7.85
N GLU A 49 10.65 -10.66 6.78
CA GLU A 49 10.83 -12.08 6.48
C GLU A 49 12.13 -12.66 7.07
N GLY A 50 12.91 -11.84 7.78
CA GLY A 50 14.16 -12.21 8.42
C GLY A 50 15.32 -12.37 7.45
N GLY A 51 16.35 -13.10 7.88
CA GLY A 51 17.56 -13.35 7.10
C GLY A 51 18.57 -12.20 7.11
N TRP A 52 18.52 -11.34 8.14
CA TRP A 52 19.46 -10.23 8.32
C TRP A 52 20.89 -10.74 8.57
N ASP A 53 21.86 -10.08 7.96
CA ASP A 53 23.29 -10.28 8.21
C ASP A 53 23.71 -9.60 9.54
N GLU A 54 24.89 -9.98 10.09
CA GLU A 54 25.38 -9.44 11.39
C GLU A 54 25.62 -7.92 11.37
N ASP A 55 25.79 -7.32 10.19
CA ASP A 55 25.96 -5.87 9.99
C ASP A 55 24.64 -5.11 9.81
N GLU A 56 23.50 -5.80 9.80
CA GLU A 56 22.15 -5.21 9.75
C GLU A 56 21.53 -5.04 11.15
N VAL A 57 22.26 -5.37 12.21
CA VAL A 57 21.82 -5.17 13.60
C VAL A 57 21.69 -3.69 13.91
N ILE A 58 20.54 -3.29 14.46
CA ILE A 58 20.30 -1.92 14.93
C ILE A 58 20.71 -1.86 16.41
N ASP A 59 21.73 -1.07 16.72
CA ASP A 59 22.25 -0.87 18.08
C ASP A 59 21.63 0.40 18.68
N LEU A 60 20.59 0.21 19.50
CA LEU A 60 19.89 1.28 20.23
C LEU A 60 20.29 1.25 21.71
N GLU A 61 20.17 2.40 22.40
CA GLU A 61 20.43 2.47 23.85
C GLU A 61 19.52 1.54 24.67
N SER A 62 18.28 1.35 24.20
CA SER A 62 17.30 0.40 24.76
C SER A 62 17.60 -1.08 24.45
N GLY A 63 18.51 -1.36 23.52
CA GLY A 63 19.01 -2.70 23.19
C GLY A 63 19.02 -3.01 21.69
N ASP A 64 19.85 -4.00 21.33
CA ASP A 64 20.04 -4.46 19.96
C ASP A 64 18.77 -5.10 19.37
N ILE A 65 18.50 -4.81 18.09
CA ILE A 65 17.40 -5.38 17.31
C ILE A 65 17.95 -6.27 16.19
N PHE A 66 17.42 -7.50 16.10
CA PHE A 66 17.86 -8.53 15.17
C PHE A 66 16.71 -8.99 14.28
N GLY A 67 17.03 -9.44 13.05
CA GLY A 67 16.07 -10.03 12.12
C GLY A 67 16.45 -11.40 11.58
N GLU A 68 16.66 -12.38 12.47
CA GLU A 68 17.11 -13.73 12.06
C GLU A 68 16.02 -14.53 11.33
N ASN A 69 14.82 -14.71 11.93
CA ASN A 69 13.70 -15.45 11.34
C ASN A 69 12.62 -14.48 10.87
N ALA A 70 11.59 -14.92 10.13
CA ALA A 70 10.48 -14.02 9.84
C ALA A 70 9.70 -13.65 11.12
N LEU A 71 9.13 -12.44 11.19
CA LEU A 71 8.37 -11.99 12.38
C LEU A 71 7.21 -12.95 12.74
N TYR A 72 6.54 -13.52 11.74
CA TYR A 72 5.47 -14.48 11.99
C TYR A 72 5.97 -15.84 12.50
N GLU A 73 7.25 -16.19 12.30
CA GLU A 73 7.87 -17.39 12.89
C GLU A 73 8.28 -17.11 14.34
N ASP A 74 8.87 -15.94 14.61
CA ASP A 74 9.21 -15.52 15.98
C ASP A 74 7.95 -15.37 16.85
N PHE A 75 6.83 -14.96 16.27
CA PHE A 75 5.53 -14.98 16.94
C PHE A 75 5.12 -16.39 17.41
N GLU A 76 5.33 -17.44 16.59
CA GLU A 76 4.97 -18.81 16.97
C GLU A 76 5.73 -19.28 18.21
N GLU A 77 7.00 -18.90 18.32
CA GLU A 77 7.83 -19.16 19.49
C GLU A 77 7.39 -18.32 20.70
N TRP A 78 7.28 -17.00 20.52
CA TRP A 78 6.83 -16.08 21.56
C TRP A 78 5.46 -16.47 22.15
N TYR A 79 4.51 -16.88 21.31
CA TYR A 79 3.18 -17.30 21.76
C TYR A 79 3.26 -18.57 22.63
N TYR A 80 4.13 -19.52 22.28
CA TYR A 80 4.35 -20.72 23.08
C TYR A 80 5.04 -20.40 24.42
N GLU A 81 6.03 -19.52 24.43
CA GLU A 81 6.71 -19.11 25.65
C GLU A 81 5.79 -18.35 26.61
N THR A 82 4.94 -17.48 26.06
CA THR A 82 4.02 -16.64 26.83
C THR A 82 2.81 -17.42 27.34
N TYR A 83 2.19 -18.26 26.50
CA TYR A 83 0.90 -18.89 26.83
C TYR A 83 0.97 -20.41 27.03
N GLY A 84 2.11 -21.06 26.76
CA GLY A 84 2.26 -22.52 26.87
C GLY A 84 1.45 -23.31 25.84
N GLN A 85 1.00 -22.65 24.76
CA GLN A 85 0.15 -23.20 23.71
C GLN A 85 0.84 -22.99 22.36
N ARG A 86 0.75 -23.99 21.48
CA ARG A 86 1.34 -23.89 20.15
C ARG A 86 0.38 -23.17 19.19
N VAL A 87 0.91 -22.24 18.42
CA VAL A 87 0.23 -21.62 17.27
C VAL A 87 1.04 -21.88 16.00
N LYS A 88 0.35 -21.96 14.86
CA LYS A 88 0.93 -21.97 13.53
C LYS A 88 0.31 -20.84 12.71
N VAL A 89 1.14 -20.02 12.10
CA VAL A 89 0.74 -18.98 11.16
C VAL A 89 0.83 -19.55 9.74
N GLU A 90 -0.30 -19.54 9.04
CA GLU A 90 -0.35 -19.73 7.60
C GLU A 90 -0.41 -18.35 6.95
N TYR A 91 0.75 -17.84 6.53
CA TYR A 91 0.89 -16.52 5.95
C TYR A 91 0.62 -16.53 4.44
N SER A 92 -0.15 -15.58 3.94
CA SER A 92 -0.49 -15.37 2.53
C SER A 92 -0.43 -13.88 2.19
N CYS A 93 -0.32 -13.56 0.90
CA CYS A 93 -0.23 -12.17 0.45
C CYS A 93 -1.29 -11.81 -0.61
N PHE A 94 -1.56 -10.52 -0.76
CA PHE A 94 -2.35 -9.93 -1.84
C PHE A 94 -1.68 -8.64 -2.36
N GLY A 95 -1.89 -8.31 -3.64
CA GLY A 95 -1.29 -7.11 -4.26
C GLY A 95 -2.20 -5.89 -4.32
N THR A 96 -3.52 -6.06 -4.18
CA THR A 96 -4.49 -4.95 -4.12
C THR A 96 -5.65 -5.26 -3.18
N ASN A 97 -6.28 -4.24 -2.58
CA ASN A 97 -7.51 -4.42 -1.81
C ASN A 97 -8.63 -5.07 -2.64
N GLU A 98 -8.73 -4.76 -3.95
CA GLU A 98 -9.68 -5.40 -4.85
C GLU A 98 -9.39 -6.90 -5.03
N GLU A 99 -8.12 -7.30 -5.09
CA GLU A 99 -7.74 -8.71 -5.09
C GLU A 99 -8.13 -9.41 -3.80
N LEU A 100 -7.78 -8.85 -2.64
CA LEU A 100 -8.19 -9.38 -1.33
C LEU A 100 -9.71 -9.57 -1.27
N TYR A 101 -10.48 -8.54 -1.65
CA TYR A 101 -11.94 -8.63 -1.64
C TYR A 101 -12.48 -9.72 -2.57
N ASN A 102 -11.84 -9.92 -3.74
CA ASN A 102 -12.19 -11.00 -4.65
C ASN A 102 -11.87 -12.38 -4.06
N MET A 103 -10.71 -12.57 -3.45
CA MET A 103 -10.31 -13.82 -2.76
C MET A 103 -11.37 -14.19 -1.70
N LEU A 104 -11.70 -13.23 -0.84
CA LEU A 104 -12.71 -13.43 0.20
C LEU A 104 -14.11 -13.73 -0.37
N THR A 105 -14.46 -13.17 -1.53
CA THR A 105 -15.75 -13.41 -2.19
C THR A 105 -15.79 -14.78 -2.88
N LEU A 106 -14.65 -15.26 -3.39
CA LEU A 106 -14.52 -16.56 -4.03
C LEU A 106 -14.45 -17.72 -3.04
N GLY A 107 -14.33 -17.43 -1.74
CA GLY A 107 -14.43 -18.40 -0.66
C GLY A 107 -13.11 -18.71 0.03
N ASP A 108 -12.05 -17.95 -0.24
CA ASP A 108 -10.84 -18.01 0.58
C ASP A 108 -11.18 -17.52 2.00
N GLU A 109 -10.73 -18.27 3.00
CA GLU A 109 -11.00 -18.00 4.40
C GLU A 109 -9.68 -17.60 5.08
N PHE A 110 -9.60 -16.35 5.51
CA PHE A 110 -8.53 -15.85 6.38
C PHE A 110 -9.10 -15.57 7.76
N ASP A 111 -8.24 -15.62 8.77
CA ASP A 111 -8.61 -15.33 10.16
C ASP A 111 -8.29 -13.86 10.49
N LEU A 112 -7.15 -13.35 10.01
CA LEU A 112 -6.67 -11.99 10.22
C LEU A 112 -6.14 -11.40 8.90
N VAL A 113 -6.52 -10.17 8.57
CA VAL A 113 -6.05 -9.49 7.35
C VAL A 113 -5.71 -8.02 7.63
N ALA A 114 -4.75 -7.43 6.91
CA ALA A 114 -4.36 -6.01 7.07
C ALA A 114 -4.67 -5.16 5.81
N PRO A 115 -5.94 -4.88 5.51
CA PRO A 115 -6.33 -4.04 4.38
C PRO A 115 -6.24 -2.54 4.71
N SER A 116 -6.34 -1.71 3.68
CA SER A 116 -6.42 -0.25 3.85
C SER A 116 -7.77 0.20 4.38
N GLU A 117 -7.83 1.43 4.89
CA GLU A 117 -8.96 1.96 5.67
C GLU A 117 -10.30 1.91 4.93
N TYR A 118 -10.33 2.15 3.62
CA TYR A 118 -11.58 2.05 2.85
C TYR A 118 -12.08 0.60 2.71
N MET A 119 -11.19 -0.38 2.76
CA MET A 119 -11.57 -1.79 2.75
C MET A 119 -11.97 -2.25 4.15
N ILE A 120 -11.33 -1.75 5.22
CA ILE A 120 -11.81 -1.88 6.60
C ILE A 120 -13.27 -1.41 6.69
N MET A 121 -13.53 -0.16 6.30
CA MET A 121 -14.88 0.42 6.28
C MET A 121 -15.89 -0.43 5.49
N LYS A 122 -15.47 -0.96 4.34
CA LYS A 122 -16.32 -1.81 3.51
C LYS A 122 -16.68 -3.11 4.24
N LEU A 123 -15.70 -3.80 4.84
CA LEU A 123 -15.92 -5.04 5.58
C LEU A 123 -16.76 -4.82 6.84
N MET A 124 -16.58 -3.69 7.54
CA MET A 124 -17.46 -3.25 8.63
C MET A 124 -18.90 -3.08 8.13
N SER A 125 -19.10 -2.35 7.03
CA SER A 125 -20.44 -2.12 6.47
C SER A 125 -21.17 -3.40 6.04
N GLU A 126 -20.40 -4.44 5.69
CA GLU A 126 -20.91 -5.76 5.32
C GLU A 126 -21.12 -6.70 6.51
N GLY A 127 -20.75 -6.29 7.74
CA GLY A 127 -20.84 -7.11 8.94
C GLY A 127 -19.95 -8.35 8.90
N ARG A 128 -18.76 -8.23 8.30
CA ARG A 128 -17.84 -9.36 8.06
C ARG A 128 -16.69 -9.45 9.05
N LEU A 129 -16.60 -8.49 9.96
CA LEU A 129 -15.53 -8.38 10.94
C LEU A 129 -16.00 -8.83 12.31
N VAL A 130 -15.07 -9.37 13.09
CA VAL A 130 -15.23 -9.62 14.52
C VAL A 130 -14.58 -8.45 15.27
N PRO A 131 -15.26 -7.84 16.25
CA PRO A 131 -14.65 -6.79 17.05
C PRO A 131 -13.53 -7.35 17.93
N TYR A 132 -12.53 -6.51 18.19
CA TYR A 132 -11.49 -6.80 19.19
C TYR A 132 -12.12 -6.97 20.58
N SER A 133 -11.55 -7.88 21.37
CA SER A 133 -12.04 -8.16 22.72
C SER A 133 -11.77 -7.00 23.70
N ASP A 134 -12.59 -6.89 24.74
CA ASP A 134 -12.31 -5.94 25.85
C ASP A 134 -10.92 -6.19 26.47
N GLU A 135 -10.48 -7.45 26.50
CA GLU A 135 -9.16 -7.84 27.00
C GLU A 135 -8.04 -7.25 26.14
N PHE A 136 -8.19 -7.15 24.82
CA PHE A 136 -7.19 -6.54 23.94
C PHE A 136 -6.90 -5.06 24.28
N PHE A 137 -7.89 -4.37 24.83
CA PHE A 137 -7.81 -2.97 25.24
C PHE A 137 -7.46 -2.75 26.72
N ASP A 138 -7.16 -3.82 27.46
CA ASP A 138 -6.70 -3.69 28.86
C ASP A 138 -5.25 -3.19 28.90
N GLU A 139 -5.06 -1.91 29.21
CA GLU A 139 -3.72 -1.29 29.33
C GLU A 139 -2.90 -1.88 30.50
N GLU A 140 -3.51 -2.55 31.47
CA GLU A 140 -2.81 -3.17 32.62
C GLU A 140 -2.14 -4.52 32.24
N ASN A 141 -2.53 -5.13 31.12
CA ASN A 141 -1.92 -6.35 30.63
C ASN A 141 -0.63 -6.01 29.85
N GLU A 142 0.52 -6.45 30.37
CA GLU A 142 1.85 -6.17 29.80
C GLU A 142 2.06 -6.71 28.38
N TYR A 143 1.24 -7.67 27.93
CA TYR A 143 1.31 -8.23 26.58
C TYR A 143 0.40 -7.49 25.59
N ASN A 144 -0.38 -6.51 26.03
CA ASN A 144 -1.24 -5.70 25.15
C ASN A 144 -0.47 -4.52 24.55
N TYR A 145 0.62 -4.82 23.85
CA TYR A 145 1.54 -3.82 23.31
C TYR A 145 0.86 -2.80 22.38
N TYR A 146 -0.18 -3.20 21.62
CA TYR A 146 -0.85 -2.27 20.70
C TYR A 146 -1.49 -1.10 21.45
N ILE A 147 -2.42 -1.39 22.37
CA ILE A 147 -3.12 -0.32 23.09
C ILE A 147 -2.15 0.50 23.94
N ARG A 148 -1.13 -0.15 24.54
CA ARG A 148 -0.12 0.52 25.37
C ARG A 148 0.76 1.52 24.59
N ASN A 149 1.01 1.26 23.30
CA ASN A 149 2.06 1.94 22.56
C ASN A 149 1.60 2.62 21.26
N VAL A 150 0.34 2.46 20.85
CA VAL A 150 -0.22 3.15 19.67
C VAL A 150 -0.11 4.67 19.82
N SER A 151 0.31 5.32 18.75
CA SER A 151 0.40 6.78 18.66
C SER A 151 -0.93 7.46 19.02
N PRO A 152 -0.93 8.56 19.80
CA PRO A 152 -2.13 9.35 20.08
C PRO A 152 -2.83 9.85 18.81
N PHE A 153 -2.06 10.25 17.78
CA PHE A 153 -2.59 10.69 16.49
C PHE A 153 -3.38 9.57 15.78
N ILE A 154 -2.83 8.35 15.78
CA ILE A 154 -3.47 7.18 15.18
C ILE A 154 -4.69 6.76 16.01
N ARG A 155 -4.55 6.71 17.34
CA ARG A 155 -5.62 6.37 18.27
C ARG A 155 -6.81 7.30 18.08
N GLU A 156 -6.59 8.62 18.10
CA GLU A 156 -7.65 9.61 17.86
C GLU A 156 -8.33 9.40 16.50
N THR A 157 -7.56 9.13 15.45
CA THR A 157 -8.11 8.87 14.11
C THR A 157 -9.06 7.67 14.12
N PHE A 158 -8.66 6.55 14.73
CA PHE A 158 -9.48 5.33 14.74
C PHE A 158 -10.67 5.40 15.72
N GLU A 159 -10.58 6.20 16.79
CA GLU A 159 -11.65 6.42 17.76
C GLU A 159 -12.71 7.43 17.28
N THR A 160 -12.39 8.29 16.32
CA THR A 160 -13.30 9.33 15.82
C THR A 160 -13.98 8.96 14.51
N ASN A 161 -13.40 8.04 13.74
CA ASN A 161 -13.98 7.58 12.48
C ASN A 161 -14.93 6.39 12.71
N GLU A 162 -16.15 6.52 12.22
CA GLU A 162 -17.20 5.50 12.36
C GLU A 162 -17.85 5.13 11.02
N ILE A 163 -18.43 3.94 10.97
CA ILE A 163 -19.31 3.46 9.89
C ILE A 163 -20.56 2.88 10.53
N ASN A 164 -21.73 3.37 10.12
CA ASN A 164 -23.03 2.91 10.64
C ASN A 164 -23.17 2.99 12.17
N GLY A 165 -22.45 3.91 12.83
CA GLY A 165 -22.45 4.08 14.29
C GLY A 165 -21.50 3.14 15.04
N GLU A 166 -20.61 2.45 14.34
CA GLU A 166 -19.53 1.63 14.91
C GLU A 166 -18.17 2.26 14.58
N TYR A 167 -17.30 2.42 15.58
CA TYR A 167 -15.99 3.06 15.42
C TYR A 167 -14.95 2.10 14.82
N TRP A 168 -13.96 2.63 14.10
CA TRP A 168 -12.94 1.80 13.46
C TRP A 168 -12.10 1.04 14.47
N ASN A 169 -11.73 1.67 15.59
CA ASN A 169 -10.94 1.04 16.65
C ASN A 169 -11.59 -0.22 17.23
N GLU A 170 -12.92 -0.36 17.18
CA GLU A 170 -13.61 -1.58 17.64
C GLU A 170 -13.26 -2.80 16.76
N TYR A 171 -12.94 -2.60 15.49
CA TYR A 171 -12.79 -3.66 14.49
C TYR A 171 -11.41 -3.71 13.83
N ALA A 172 -10.61 -2.66 13.98
CA ALA A 172 -9.31 -2.52 13.34
C ALA A 172 -8.26 -1.98 14.32
N ALA A 173 -7.10 -2.64 14.34
CA ALA A 173 -5.89 -2.13 14.97
C ALA A 173 -4.94 -1.66 13.86
N CYS A 174 -4.59 -0.38 13.85
CA CYS A 174 -3.71 0.18 12.83
C CYS A 174 -2.36 -0.57 12.85
N TYR A 175 -1.77 -0.77 11.67
CA TYR A 175 -0.47 -1.40 11.51
C TYR A 175 0.53 -0.39 10.98
N MET A 176 0.21 0.21 9.84
CA MET A 176 1.06 1.15 9.12
C MET A 176 0.23 2.32 8.63
N TRP A 177 0.87 3.47 8.48
CA TRP A 177 0.23 4.68 7.98
C TRP A 177 1.19 5.50 7.13
N GLY A 178 0.64 6.46 6.38
CA GLY A 178 1.45 7.43 5.68
C GLY A 178 0.65 8.31 4.74
N VAL A 179 1.37 8.92 3.80
CA VAL A 179 0.78 9.86 2.84
C VAL A 179 1.08 9.47 1.40
N LEU A 180 0.31 10.02 0.47
CA LEU A 180 0.57 9.88 -0.96
C LEU A 180 1.33 11.10 -1.51
N GLY A 181 2.28 10.89 -2.41
CA GLY A 181 3.11 11.99 -2.90
C GLY A 181 3.98 11.59 -4.09
N PHE A 182 4.91 12.45 -4.46
CA PHE A 182 5.79 12.23 -5.60
C PHE A 182 7.21 11.97 -5.13
N LEU A 183 7.70 10.76 -5.42
CA LEU A 183 9.13 10.50 -5.46
C LEU A 183 9.67 11.13 -6.75
N TYR A 184 10.77 11.87 -6.67
CA TYR A 184 11.33 12.58 -7.82
C TYR A 184 12.85 12.65 -7.77
N ASN A 185 13.46 12.92 -8.92
CA ASN A 185 14.89 13.18 -9.02
C ASN A 185 15.13 14.70 -9.14
N PRO A 186 15.76 15.33 -8.12
CA PRO A 186 16.03 16.77 -8.10
C PRO A 186 16.96 17.29 -9.20
N GLU A 187 17.69 16.42 -9.91
CA GLU A 187 18.46 16.83 -11.10
C GLU A 187 17.55 17.24 -12.27
N TYR A 188 16.31 16.76 -12.30
CA TYR A 188 15.38 16.93 -13.41
C TYR A 188 14.13 17.75 -13.08
N LEU A 189 13.64 17.73 -11.84
CA LEU A 189 12.49 18.53 -11.38
C LEU A 189 12.83 19.25 -10.09
N THR A 190 12.31 20.47 -9.92
CA THR A 190 12.35 21.16 -8.63
C THR A 190 11.21 20.70 -7.72
N GLU A 191 11.38 20.89 -6.41
CA GLU A 191 10.33 20.66 -5.41
C GLU A 191 9.02 21.40 -5.77
N GLU A 192 9.11 22.68 -6.17
CA GLU A 192 7.94 23.48 -6.58
C GLU A 192 7.18 22.85 -7.76
N GLU A 193 7.89 22.24 -8.72
CA GLU A 193 7.25 21.59 -9.87
C GLU A 193 6.51 20.29 -9.50
N VAL A 194 6.98 19.59 -8.46
CA VAL A 194 6.41 18.30 -8.03
C VAL A 194 5.37 18.43 -6.92
N SER A 195 5.35 19.54 -6.19
CA SER A 195 4.42 19.82 -5.09
C SER A 195 3.00 20.19 -5.55
N THR A 196 2.52 19.60 -6.65
CA THR A 196 1.13 19.72 -7.13
C THR A 196 0.66 18.45 -7.84
N TRP A 197 -0.61 18.09 -7.66
CA TRP A 197 -1.25 17.00 -8.42
C TRP A 197 -1.25 17.25 -9.94
N LYS A 198 -1.14 18.51 -10.37
CA LYS A 198 -1.12 18.90 -11.79
C LYS A 198 0.15 18.44 -12.52
N LEU A 199 1.18 17.97 -11.79
CA LEU A 199 2.37 17.34 -12.36
C LEU A 199 2.02 16.22 -13.36
N LEU A 200 1.00 15.40 -13.07
CA LEU A 200 0.57 14.26 -13.89
C LEU A 200 0.07 14.65 -15.30
N VAL A 201 -0.24 15.92 -15.52
CA VAL A 201 -0.64 16.46 -16.83
C VAL A 201 0.29 17.55 -17.34
N ASN A 202 1.49 17.68 -16.76
CA ASN A 202 2.49 18.60 -17.23
C ASN A 202 3.13 18.09 -18.53
N GLU A 203 2.96 18.85 -19.62
CA GLU A 203 3.42 18.47 -20.96
C GLU A 203 4.94 18.59 -21.14
N ASP A 204 5.64 19.27 -20.23
CA ASP A 204 7.10 19.35 -20.24
C ASP A 204 7.75 18.00 -19.87
N TYR A 205 7.00 17.13 -19.17
CA TYR A 205 7.44 15.84 -18.66
C TYR A 205 6.76 14.64 -19.34
N ILE A 206 6.38 14.77 -20.61
CA ILE A 206 5.77 13.68 -21.39
C ILE A 206 6.64 12.42 -21.34
N ARG A 207 6.04 11.31 -20.90
CA ARG A 207 6.64 9.98 -20.72
C ARG A 207 7.80 9.92 -19.73
N GLN A 208 7.91 10.91 -18.83
CA GLN A 208 8.93 10.94 -17.77
C GLN A 208 8.35 10.74 -16.37
N ILE A 209 7.03 10.56 -16.25
CA ILE A 209 6.34 10.43 -14.96
C ILE A 209 5.49 9.17 -14.99
N THR A 210 5.42 8.43 -13.89
CA THR A 210 4.48 7.31 -13.71
C THR A 210 3.44 7.62 -12.64
N THR A 211 2.32 6.91 -12.69
CA THR A 211 1.24 7.02 -11.71
C THR A 211 0.70 5.65 -11.33
N LYS A 212 -0.08 5.57 -10.25
CA LYS A 212 -0.54 4.30 -9.69
C LYS A 212 -1.63 3.63 -10.54
N ASP A 213 -1.47 2.34 -10.83
CA ASP A 213 -2.49 1.47 -11.43
C ASP A 213 -3.53 1.01 -10.39
N ASN A 214 -4.01 1.97 -9.60
CA ASN A 214 -5.02 1.77 -8.59
C ASN A 214 -6.13 2.80 -8.81
N VAL A 215 -7.38 2.34 -8.85
CA VAL A 215 -8.53 3.19 -9.14
C VAL A 215 -8.74 4.26 -8.07
N ARG A 216 -8.48 3.93 -6.80
CA ARG A 216 -8.68 4.81 -5.65
C ARG A 216 -7.63 5.91 -5.65
N ASP A 217 -6.35 5.56 -5.75
CA ASP A 217 -5.24 6.51 -5.77
C ASP A 217 -5.29 7.43 -6.99
N SER A 218 -5.55 6.86 -8.18
CA SER A 218 -5.73 7.65 -9.40
C SER A 218 -6.91 8.61 -9.31
N TYR A 219 -8.04 8.18 -8.75
CA TYR A 219 -9.20 9.04 -8.59
C TYR A 219 -8.92 10.16 -7.61
N PHE A 220 -8.28 9.86 -6.48
CA PHE A 220 -7.87 10.84 -5.49
C PHE A 220 -6.96 11.91 -6.10
N ALA A 221 -5.90 11.50 -6.82
CA ALA A 221 -4.99 12.42 -7.51
C ALA A 221 -5.73 13.30 -8.53
N ALA A 222 -6.69 12.74 -9.26
CA ALA A 222 -7.52 13.50 -10.20
C ALA A 222 -8.37 14.56 -9.49
N LEU A 223 -8.99 14.24 -8.35
CA LEU A 223 -9.74 15.21 -7.56
C LEU A 223 -8.84 16.30 -6.99
N GLY A 224 -7.66 15.93 -6.46
CA GLY A 224 -6.65 16.87 -5.98
C GLY A 224 -6.25 17.88 -7.07
N ALA A 225 -6.04 17.40 -8.30
CA ALA A 225 -5.71 18.28 -9.43
C ALA A 225 -6.88 19.16 -9.89
N LEU A 226 -8.10 18.61 -9.96
CA LEU A 226 -9.30 19.31 -10.44
C LEU A 226 -9.79 20.36 -9.45
N LYS A 227 -9.69 20.08 -8.15
CA LYS A 227 -10.17 20.91 -7.05
C LYS A 227 -9.05 21.68 -6.34
N GLY A 228 -7.80 21.60 -6.81
CA GLY A 228 -6.66 22.25 -6.17
C GLY A 228 -6.82 23.76 -5.96
N ASP A 229 -7.37 24.47 -6.95
CA ASP A 229 -7.63 25.92 -6.82
C ASP A 229 -8.66 26.24 -5.73
N LEU A 230 -9.62 25.33 -5.47
CA LEU A 230 -10.57 25.44 -4.36
C LEU A 230 -9.85 25.22 -3.03
N PHE A 231 -9.05 24.16 -2.91
CA PHE A 231 -8.36 23.79 -1.67
C PHE A 231 -7.33 24.84 -1.23
N LEU A 232 -6.69 25.52 -2.18
CA LEU A 232 -5.76 26.62 -1.91
C LEU A 232 -6.44 27.98 -1.70
N SER A 233 -7.77 28.07 -1.83
CA SER A 233 -8.46 29.35 -1.68
C SER A 233 -8.54 29.77 -0.20
N GLU A 234 -8.37 31.07 0.06
CA GLU A 234 -8.45 31.64 1.41
C GLU A 234 -9.79 31.33 2.09
N GLU A 235 -10.89 31.29 1.34
CA GLU A 235 -12.21 30.93 1.86
C GLU A 235 -12.26 29.47 2.34
N PHE A 236 -11.65 28.54 1.60
CA PHE A 236 -11.64 27.13 1.96
C PHE A 236 -10.71 26.86 3.15
N LEU A 237 -9.49 27.40 3.12
CA LEU A 237 -8.48 27.21 4.17
C LEU A 237 -8.90 27.78 5.54
N ASN A 238 -9.75 28.81 5.56
CA ASN A 238 -10.23 29.42 6.81
C ASN A 238 -11.64 28.96 7.21
N ASP A 239 -12.19 27.93 6.56
CA ASP A 239 -13.49 27.38 6.92
C ASP A 239 -13.42 26.67 8.29
N PRO A 240 -14.33 26.95 9.23
CA PRO A 240 -14.33 26.28 10.53
C PRO A 240 -14.53 24.76 10.44
N ASP A 241 -15.14 24.27 9.36
CA ASP A 241 -15.40 22.86 9.09
C ASP A 241 -14.43 22.32 8.02
N TYR A 242 -13.23 22.91 7.88
CA TYR A 242 -12.23 22.62 6.85
C TYR A 242 -12.01 21.12 6.60
N HIS A 243 -11.72 20.33 7.65
CA HIS A 243 -11.43 18.89 7.50
C HIS A 243 -12.66 18.09 7.01
N GLU A 244 -13.86 18.41 7.49
CA GLU A 244 -15.10 17.78 7.02
C GLU A 244 -15.35 18.12 5.54
N ARG A 245 -15.20 19.40 5.18
CA ARG A 245 -15.35 19.86 3.80
C ARG A 245 -14.31 19.24 2.87
N LEU A 246 -13.04 19.20 3.26
CA LEU A 246 -11.97 18.57 2.48
C LEU A 246 -12.26 17.08 2.28
N GLY A 247 -12.64 16.37 3.35
CA GLY A 247 -13.06 14.98 3.28
C GLY A 247 -14.23 14.75 2.33
N ALA A 248 -15.26 15.62 2.37
CA ALA A 248 -16.41 15.54 1.48
C ALA A 248 -16.02 15.79 0.01
N GLU A 249 -15.18 16.79 -0.26
CA GLU A 249 -14.73 17.12 -1.61
C GLU A 249 -13.84 16.04 -2.22
N MET A 250 -12.94 15.43 -1.43
CA MET A 250 -12.04 14.36 -1.86
C MET A 250 -12.69 12.99 -1.96
N ASN A 251 -13.92 12.84 -1.46
CA ASN A 251 -14.71 11.61 -1.56
C ASN A 251 -15.98 11.78 -2.43
N ASP A 252 -16.09 12.89 -3.16
CA ASP A 252 -17.20 13.16 -4.07
C ASP A 252 -17.20 12.17 -5.25
N THR A 253 -18.31 11.45 -5.39
CA THR A 253 -18.55 10.45 -6.45
C THR A 253 -19.78 10.78 -7.30
N SER A 254 -20.17 12.07 -7.32
CA SER A 254 -21.25 12.56 -8.17
C SER A 254 -20.95 12.33 -9.66
N GLU A 255 -21.99 12.22 -10.48
CA GLU A 255 -21.84 11.96 -11.92
C GLU A 255 -20.97 13.01 -12.63
N GLU A 256 -21.10 14.27 -12.21
CA GLU A 256 -20.31 15.37 -12.76
C GLU A 256 -18.83 15.22 -12.42
N THR A 257 -18.51 15.03 -11.14
CA THR A 257 -17.13 14.87 -10.67
C THR A 257 -16.46 13.64 -11.28
N VAL A 258 -17.16 12.50 -11.36
CA VAL A 258 -16.64 11.30 -12.00
C VAL A 258 -16.40 11.50 -13.50
N ALA A 259 -17.25 12.27 -14.18
CA ALA A 259 -17.04 12.60 -15.60
C ALA A 259 -15.83 13.52 -15.82
N GLN A 260 -15.61 14.50 -14.93
CA GLN A 260 -14.42 15.37 -14.99
C GLN A 260 -13.13 14.57 -14.70
N ALA A 261 -13.15 13.70 -13.68
CA ALA A 261 -12.03 12.82 -13.35
C ALA A 261 -11.68 11.87 -14.52
N LEU A 262 -12.69 11.33 -15.21
CA LEU A 262 -12.46 10.53 -16.42
C LEU A 262 -11.69 11.30 -17.49
N GLU A 263 -12.09 12.55 -17.77
CA GLU A 263 -11.42 13.38 -18.78
C GLU A 263 -9.98 13.69 -18.35
N TYR A 264 -9.78 14.05 -17.08
CA TYR A 264 -8.46 14.29 -16.52
C TYR A 264 -7.56 13.06 -16.63
N LEU A 265 -8.01 11.89 -16.16
CA LEU A 265 -7.23 10.65 -16.20
C LEU A 265 -6.96 10.16 -17.61
N GLN A 266 -7.84 10.44 -18.58
CA GLN A 266 -7.55 10.20 -19.99
C GLN A 266 -6.43 11.10 -20.53
N ARG A 267 -6.29 12.33 -20.01
CA ARG A 267 -5.15 13.20 -20.33
C ARG A 267 -3.88 12.71 -19.64
N VAL A 268 -3.95 12.33 -18.36
CA VAL A 268 -2.84 11.71 -17.62
C VAL A 268 -2.27 10.54 -18.44
N LYS A 269 -3.12 9.61 -18.89
CA LYS A 269 -2.71 8.47 -19.73
C LYS A 269 -1.98 8.84 -21.02
N ASP A 270 -2.35 9.97 -21.62
CA ASP A 270 -1.70 10.44 -22.85
C ASP A 270 -0.29 11.01 -22.56
N ILE A 271 -0.05 11.51 -21.33
CA ILE A 271 1.18 12.18 -20.89
C ILE A 271 2.14 11.24 -20.14
N VAL A 272 1.68 10.56 -19.09
CA VAL A 272 2.53 9.71 -18.22
C VAL A 272 3.13 8.53 -18.99
N TYR A 273 4.27 8.05 -18.54
CA TYR A 273 4.95 6.86 -19.08
C TYR A 273 4.03 5.64 -19.02
N SER A 274 3.53 5.31 -17.82
CA SER A 274 2.61 4.21 -17.56
C SER A 274 1.80 4.44 -16.28
N PHE A 275 0.70 3.71 -16.17
CA PHE A 275 0.07 3.36 -14.90
C PHE A 275 0.73 2.07 -14.42
N GLU A 276 1.18 2.03 -13.17
CA GLU A 276 1.94 0.91 -12.62
C GLU A 276 1.73 0.78 -11.11
N THR A 277 2.09 -0.37 -10.51
CA THR A 277 1.95 -0.58 -9.06
C THR A 277 3.31 -0.51 -8.36
N ASP A 278 4.27 -1.37 -8.75
CA ASP A 278 5.57 -1.47 -8.05
C ASP A 278 6.80 -1.21 -8.93
N SER A 279 6.65 -1.23 -10.25
CA SER A 279 7.78 -1.07 -11.17
C SER A 279 8.43 0.32 -11.09
N GLY A 280 7.69 1.33 -10.63
CA GLY A 280 8.09 2.71 -10.44
C GLY A 280 9.32 2.85 -9.55
N LYS A 281 9.43 2.02 -8.49
CA LYS A 281 10.58 1.96 -7.58
C LYS A 281 11.89 1.77 -8.37
N SER A 282 11.93 0.70 -9.18
CA SER A 282 13.09 0.38 -10.02
C SER A 282 13.30 1.34 -11.21
N ASP A 283 12.22 1.88 -11.76
CA ASP A 283 12.28 2.83 -12.88
C ASP A 283 12.88 4.18 -12.43
N MET A 284 12.62 4.60 -11.18
CA MET A 284 13.24 5.78 -10.56
C MET A 284 14.74 5.57 -10.32
N VAL A 285 15.13 4.46 -9.69
CA VAL A 285 16.54 4.11 -9.42
C VAL A 285 17.36 4.04 -10.71
N THR A 286 16.79 3.47 -11.78
CA THR A 286 17.48 3.37 -13.08
C THR A 286 17.49 4.67 -13.90
N GLY A 287 16.83 5.73 -13.42
CA GLY A 287 16.69 7.02 -14.12
C GLY A 287 15.84 6.95 -15.39
N LYS A 288 14.99 5.93 -15.53
CA LYS A 288 14.11 5.75 -16.70
C LYS A 288 12.95 6.75 -16.70
N ILE A 289 12.57 7.23 -15.53
CA ILE A 289 11.57 8.25 -15.28
C ILE A 289 12.16 9.25 -14.28
N TYR A 290 11.60 10.45 -14.22
CA TYR A 290 12.07 11.53 -13.35
C TYR A 290 11.21 11.71 -12.10
N SER A 291 9.96 11.21 -12.12
CA SER A 291 9.07 11.20 -10.97
C SER A 291 8.06 10.05 -11.02
N ASN A 292 7.60 9.63 -9.85
CA ASN A 292 6.63 8.56 -9.63
C ASN A 292 5.67 8.96 -8.51
N LEU A 293 4.36 8.82 -8.74
CA LEU A 293 3.35 8.92 -7.68
C LEU A 293 3.47 7.67 -6.79
N GLN A 294 3.74 7.87 -5.50
CA GLN A 294 4.18 6.81 -4.61
C GLN A 294 3.58 6.96 -3.20
N TRP A 295 3.26 5.83 -2.56
CA TRP A 295 2.97 5.80 -1.11
C TRP A 295 4.26 6.08 -0.34
N SER A 296 4.17 6.76 0.79
CA SER A 296 5.37 7.31 1.42
C SER A 296 6.42 6.26 1.84
N GLY A 297 6.02 5.13 2.43
CA GLY A 297 6.99 4.07 2.80
C GLY A 297 7.66 3.44 1.57
N ASP A 298 6.88 3.34 0.50
CA ASP A 298 7.29 2.84 -0.80
C ASP A 298 8.26 3.81 -1.52
N ALA A 299 8.20 5.10 -1.17
CA ALA A 299 9.16 6.13 -1.59
C ALA A 299 10.46 6.07 -0.78
N VAL A 300 10.38 5.79 0.52
CA VAL A 300 11.54 5.57 1.42
C VAL A 300 12.36 4.41 0.91
N TYR A 301 11.73 3.25 0.73
CA TYR A 301 12.39 2.07 0.19
C TYR A 301 13.10 2.36 -1.14
N SER A 302 12.47 3.16 -2.01
CA SER A 302 13.05 3.53 -3.30
C SER A 302 14.23 4.51 -3.16
N MET A 303 14.20 5.42 -2.19
CA MET A 303 15.32 6.33 -1.89
C MET A 303 16.52 5.55 -1.36
N ASP A 304 16.29 4.59 -0.46
CA ASP A 304 17.35 3.76 0.10
C ASP A 304 18.02 2.88 -0.97
N LEU A 305 17.20 2.24 -1.84
CA LEU A 305 17.73 1.50 -2.99
C LEU A 305 18.49 2.41 -3.98
N ALA A 306 18.06 3.66 -4.15
CA ALA A 306 18.71 4.59 -5.06
C ALA A 306 20.09 5.02 -4.54
N GLU A 307 20.23 5.21 -3.23
CA GLU A 307 21.51 5.53 -2.58
C GLU A 307 22.56 4.43 -2.79
N GLU A 308 22.16 3.15 -2.81
CA GLU A 308 23.07 2.03 -3.11
C GLU A 308 23.65 2.09 -4.53
N GLU A 309 22.93 2.74 -5.45
CA GLU A 309 23.33 2.93 -6.85
C GLU A 309 23.84 4.37 -7.11
N ASP A 310 24.18 5.12 -6.06
CA ASP A 310 24.66 6.51 -6.08
C ASP A 310 23.67 7.49 -6.77
N VAL A 311 22.35 7.25 -6.66
CA VAL A 311 21.29 8.09 -7.23
C VAL A 311 20.57 8.86 -6.12
N TYR A 312 20.54 10.20 -6.25
CA TYR A 312 19.84 11.08 -5.32
C TYR A 312 18.37 11.27 -5.71
N LEU A 313 17.45 10.87 -4.84
CA LEU A 313 16.01 11.04 -5.00
C LEU A 313 15.42 11.80 -3.80
N ALA A 314 14.31 12.50 -3.99
CA ALA A 314 13.61 13.21 -2.93
C ALA A 314 12.10 12.96 -3.02
N TYR A 315 11.36 13.34 -1.97
CA TYR A 315 9.93 13.14 -1.88
C TYR A 315 9.21 14.46 -1.63
N ALA A 316 8.09 14.68 -2.34
CA ALA A 316 7.28 15.87 -2.20
C ALA A 316 5.80 15.52 -2.07
N VAL A 317 5.08 16.25 -1.22
CA VAL A 317 3.65 16.06 -1.02
C VAL A 317 2.88 17.25 -1.59
N PRO A 318 1.97 17.04 -2.57
CA PRO A 318 1.24 18.12 -3.26
C PRO A 318 0.60 19.12 -2.31
N GLU A 319 0.85 20.41 -2.46
CA GLU A 319 0.43 21.47 -1.51
C GLU A 319 -1.09 21.54 -1.31
N GLU A 320 -1.87 21.20 -2.34
CA GLU A 320 -3.33 21.40 -2.31
C GLU A 320 -4.04 20.51 -1.29
N CYS A 321 -3.63 19.25 -1.22
CA CYS A 321 -4.05 18.24 -0.25
C CYS A 321 -3.28 16.94 -0.51
N THR A 322 -3.31 15.99 0.44
CA THR A 322 -2.85 14.62 0.18
C THR A 322 -3.77 13.56 0.77
N ASN A 323 -3.63 12.31 0.32
CA ASN A 323 -4.26 11.19 0.97
C ASN A 323 -3.46 10.81 2.21
N LEU A 324 -4.16 10.71 3.34
CA LEU A 324 -3.69 10.03 4.54
C LEU A 324 -4.29 8.64 4.55
N TRP A 325 -3.44 7.62 4.45
CA TRP A 325 -3.85 6.21 4.37
C TRP A 325 -3.42 5.45 5.63
N PHE A 326 -4.19 4.41 5.94
CA PHE A 326 -3.94 3.53 7.06
C PHE A 326 -4.22 2.09 6.65
N ASP A 327 -3.27 1.20 6.90
CA ASP A 327 -3.52 -0.24 6.87
C ASP A 327 -3.68 -0.75 8.28
N GLY A 328 -4.69 -1.58 8.52
CA GLY A 328 -5.01 -2.05 9.87
C GLY A 328 -5.45 -3.50 9.91
N TRP A 329 -5.00 -4.22 10.92
CA TRP A 329 -5.38 -5.60 11.19
C TRP A 329 -6.85 -5.70 11.56
N VAL A 330 -7.60 -6.52 10.82
CA VAL A 330 -9.01 -6.84 11.07
C VAL A 330 -9.22 -8.35 11.12
N MET A 331 -10.04 -8.80 12.07
CA MET A 331 -10.40 -10.21 12.21
C MET A 331 -11.65 -10.53 11.41
N LEU A 332 -11.62 -11.59 10.60
CA LEU A 332 -12.75 -11.97 9.75
C LEU A 332 -13.66 -12.98 10.44
N ASP A 333 -14.97 -12.73 10.45
CA ASP A 333 -15.98 -13.66 11.02
C ASP A 333 -15.90 -15.05 10.37
N VAL A 334 -15.70 -15.07 9.05
CA VAL A 334 -15.56 -16.31 8.28
C VAL A 334 -14.32 -17.12 8.64
N GLY A 335 -13.30 -16.52 9.26
CA GLY A 335 -12.13 -17.22 9.77
C GLY A 335 -12.25 -17.60 11.23
N ILE A 336 -12.61 -16.62 12.07
CA ILE A 336 -12.75 -16.80 13.52
C ILE A 336 -13.87 -17.79 13.87
N LYS A 337 -15.03 -17.71 13.21
CA LYS A 337 -16.19 -18.61 13.42
C LYS A 337 -16.59 -18.78 14.89
N GLY A 338 -16.43 -17.72 15.69
CA GLY A 338 -16.69 -17.70 17.13
C GLY A 338 -15.72 -18.53 17.98
N ASP A 339 -14.56 -18.91 17.44
CA ASP A 339 -13.50 -19.61 18.17
C ASP A 339 -12.68 -18.61 19.00
N ALA A 340 -12.89 -18.62 20.32
CA ALA A 340 -12.23 -17.70 21.25
C ALA A 340 -10.71 -17.91 21.33
N GLU A 341 -10.22 -19.14 21.18
CA GLU A 341 -8.78 -19.42 21.20
C GLU A 341 -8.11 -18.88 19.94
N LYS A 342 -8.80 -18.99 18.80
CA LYS A 342 -8.33 -18.40 17.55
C LYS A 342 -8.37 -16.87 17.55
N GLN A 343 -9.44 -16.28 18.08
CA GLN A 343 -9.53 -14.83 18.25
C GLN A 343 -8.37 -14.32 19.11
N LYS A 344 -8.15 -14.95 20.28
CA LYS A 344 -7.02 -14.63 21.14
C LYS A 344 -5.67 -14.75 20.44
N ALA A 345 -5.46 -15.78 19.61
CA ALA A 345 -4.23 -15.94 18.84
C ALA A 345 -4.04 -14.82 17.80
N CYS A 346 -5.11 -14.36 17.15
CA CYS A 346 -5.06 -13.22 16.22
C CYS A 346 -4.77 -11.90 16.95
N GLU A 347 -5.44 -11.64 18.08
CA GLU A 347 -5.18 -10.48 18.93
C GLU A 347 -3.73 -10.47 19.46
N ALA A 348 -3.22 -11.63 19.87
CA ALA A 348 -1.84 -11.80 20.30
C ALA A 348 -0.84 -11.57 19.16
N PHE A 349 -1.16 -11.94 17.91
CA PHE A 349 -0.33 -11.65 16.74
C PHE A 349 -0.20 -10.13 16.52
N VAL A 350 -1.32 -9.41 16.58
CA VAL A 350 -1.34 -7.94 16.47
C VAL A 350 -0.53 -7.29 17.58
N ASN A 351 -0.69 -7.75 18.83
CA ASN A 351 0.10 -7.28 19.95
C ASN A 351 1.59 -7.57 19.78
N PHE A 352 1.97 -8.78 19.36
CA PHE A 352 3.37 -9.12 19.13
C PHE A 352 4.02 -8.19 18.10
N LEU A 353 3.37 -7.94 16.97
CA LEU A 353 3.88 -6.99 15.97
C LEU A 353 3.96 -5.55 16.50
N SER A 354 3.13 -5.22 17.49
CA SER A 354 3.08 -3.89 18.12
C SER A 354 4.09 -3.69 19.24
N ARG A 355 4.90 -4.71 19.57
CA ARG A 355 6.03 -4.58 20.50
C ARG A 355 7.05 -3.60 19.89
N PRO A 356 7.58 -2.60 20.63
CA PRO A 356 8.37 -1.53 20.03
C PRO A 356 9.58 -2.00 19.22
N ASP A 357 10.31 -3.01 19.68
CA ASP A 357 11.43 -3.63 18.96
C ASP A 357 10.99 -4.31 17.65
N ASN A 358 9.86 -5.03 17.66
CA ASN A 358 9.29 -5.65 16.47
C ASN A 358 8.77 -4.59 15.48
N ALA A 359 8.22 -3.49 15.98
CA ALA A 359 7.79 -2.37 15.15
C ALA A 359 8.99 -1.69 14.47
N VAL A 360 10.07 -1.37 15.21
CA VAL A 360 11.32 -0.82 14.64
C VAL A 360 11.89 -1.76 13.60
N ARG A 361 12.03 -3.03 13.97
CA ARG A 361 12.54 -4.08 13.09
C ARG A 361 11.78 -4.12 11.76
N ASN A 362 10.46 -4.08 11.84
CA ASN A 362 9.63 -4.13 10.65
C ASN A 362 9.75 -2.84 9.82
N MET A 363 9.71 -1.66 10.44
CA MET A 363 9.87 -0.37 9.76
C MET A 363 11.20 -0.31 9.00
N TYR A 364 12.29 -0.73 9.63
CA TYR A 364 13.61 -0.79 9.01
C TYR A 364 13.64 -1.70 7.78
N TYR A 365 12.96 -2.84 7.84
CA TYR A 365 12.94 -3.79 6.73
C TYR A 365 12.10 -3.34 5.54
N ILE A 366 10.92 -2.74 5.78
CA ILE A 366 9.95 -2.43 4.72
C ILE A 366 9.94 -0.96 4.28
N GLY A 367 10.51 -0.04 5.09
CA GLY A 367 10.55 1.40 4.82
C GLY A 367 9.27 2.19 5.19
N TYR A 368 8.25 1.52 5.74
CA TYR A 368 6.97 2.13 6.13
C TYR A 368 6.96 2.60 7.59
N THR A 369 6.01 3.49 7.91
CA THR A 369 5.83 4.03 9.26
C THR A 369 4.82 3.22 10.05
N SER A 370 5.27 2.65 11.17
CA SER A 370 4.41 1.97 12.13
C SER A 370 3.42 2.94 12.79
N SER A 371 2.26 2.43 13.21
CA SER A 371 1.33 3.17 14.08
C SER A 371 1.77 3.27 15.54
N ILE A 372 2.85 2.57 15.91
CA ILE A 372 3.36 2.50 17.28
C ILE A 372 4.33 3.66 17.54
N ALA A 373 4.10 4.39 18.64
CA ALA A 373 4.94 5.48 19.11
C ALA A 373 5.83 5.08 20.32
N GLY A 374 5.61 3.91 20.90
CA GLY A 374 6.35 3.43 22.09
C GLY A 374 5.62 3.69 23.41
N GLY A 375 4.85 4.78 23.50
CA GLY A 375 3.85 5.02 24.55
C GLY A 375 4.37 4.76 25.98
N VAL A 376 3.72 3.84 26.70
CA VAL A 376 4.09 3.52 28.09
C VAL A 376 5.30 2.59 28.22
N ASP A 377 5.67 1.89 27.14
CA ASP A 377 6.78 0.94 27.15
C ASP A 377 8.14 1.59 26.87
N GLY A 378 8.14 2.88 26.52
CA GLY A 378 9.34 3.72 26.42
C GLY A 378 9.50 4.38 25.05
N ASP A 379 10.65 5.03 24.86
CA ASP A 379 10.92 5.85 23.68
C ASP A 379 11.67 5.10 22.56
N GLN A 380 11.69 3.76 22.58
CA GLN A 380 12.48 2.96 21.62
C GLN A 380 12.15 3.25 20.15
N ILE A 381 10.90 3.62 19.83
CA ILE A 381 10.54 4.09 18.49
C ILE A 381 11.26 5.40 18.16
N PHE A 382 11.25 6.38 19.07
CA PHE A 382 11.93 7.66 18.87
C PHE A 382 13.45 7.50 18.86
N GLU A 383 14.01 6.65 19.72
CA GLU A 383 15.43 6.29 19.70
C GLU A 383 15.85 5.76 18.33
N TYR A 384 15.03 4.94 17.69
CA TYR A 384 15.28 4.47 16.32
C TYR A 384 15.23 5.62 15.29
N VAL A 385 14.24 6.52 15.38
CA VAL A 385 14.17 7.66 14.46
C VAL A 385 15.40 8.57 14.62
N ASP A 386 15.83 8.82 15.86
CA ASP A 386 17.05 9.57 16.17
C ASP A 386 18.29 8.86 15.61
N TRP A 387 18.45 7.57 15.92
CA TRP A 387 19.55 6.75 15.40
C TRP A 387 19.63 6.76 13.87
N ASN A 388 18.48 6.78 13.18
CA ASN A 388 18.43 6.65 11.73
C ASN A 388 18.57 7.97 10.97
N TYR A 389 18.18 9.12 11.56
CA TYR A 389 18.07 10.39 10.83
C TYR A 389 18.76 11.59 11.48
N SER A 390 19.20 11.49 12.72
CA SER A 390 19.85 12.63 13.38
C SER A 390 21.19 12.96 12.71
N ALA A 391 21.51 14.25 12.72
CA ALA A 391 22.72 14.76 12.11
C ALA A 391 23.96 14.34 12.90
N ASP A 392 25.00 13.90 12.19
CA ASP A 392 26.33 13.74 12.77
C ASP A 392 26.88 15.08 13.30
N GLU A 393 27.81 15.03 14.26
CA GLU A 393 28.39 16.23 14.88
C GLU A 393 29.06 17.20 13.88
N ASP A 394 29.50 16.71 12.72
CA ASP A 394 30.17 17.47 11.67
C ASP A 394 29.25 17.87 10.49
N GLU A 395 27.96 17.58 10.54
CA GLU A 395 26.98 18.01 9.54
C GLU A 395 26.85 19.55 9.54
N GLU A 396 27.08 20.17 8.37
CA GLU A 396 27.11 21.65 8.26
C GLU A 396 25.71 22.24 8.02
N GLU A 397 24.84 21.53 7.30
CA GLU A 397 23.48 21.98 7.00
C GLU A 397 22.45 21.14 7.76
N THR A 398 22.07 21.60 8.95
CA THR A 398 21.04 20.96 9.77
C THR A 398 19.74 21.75 9.83
N ALA A 399 18.66 21.07 10.20
CA ALA A 399 17.36 21.64 10.50
C ALA A 399 16.76 20.96 11.74
N GLU A 400 15.93 21.71 12.48
CA GLU A 400 15.09 21.12 13.53
C GLU A 400 13.85 20.50 12.88
N TYR A 401 13.48 19.31 13.32
CA TYR A 401 12.37 18.55 12.77
C TYR A 401 11.49 18.00 13.91
N ASP A 402 10.27 18.53 14.03
CA ASP A 402 9.32 18.19 15.09
C ASP A 402 8.35 17.09 14.64
N ILE A 403 8.31 16.00 15.39
CA ILE A 403 7.42 14.86 15.20
C ILE A 403 6.56 14.56 16.43
N GLY A 404 6.50 15.48 17.40
CA GLY A 404 5.77 15.31 18.67
C GLY A 404 4.28 15.01 18.50
N TYR A 405 3.66 15.49 17.42
CA TYR A 405 2.25 15.20 17.14
C TYR A 405 1.97 13.69 17.06
N PHE A 406 2.97 12.90 16.63
CA PHE A 406 2.86 11.45 16.52
C PHE A 406 3.13 10.74 17.85
N PHE A 407 4.03 11.25 18.70
CA PHE A 407 4.47 10.55 19.91
C PHE A 407 3.62 10.86 21.14
N ASP A 408 3.42 12.14 21.45
CA ASP A 408 2.68 12.58 22.65
C ASP A 408 1.57 13.59 22.34
N GLY A 409 1.38 13.91 21.05
CA GLY A 409 0.40 14.91 20.59
C GLY A 409 0.84 16.35 20.83
N SER A 410 2.09 16.59 21.23
CA SER A 410 2.65 17.94 21.42
C SER A 410 3.09 18.58 20.11
N VAL A 411 3.26 19.90 20.15
CA VAL A 411 3.94 20.70 19.12
C VAL A 411 4.97 21.53 19.87
N ASP A 412 6.20 21.57 19.38
CA ASP A 412 7.40 22.12 20.03
C ASP A 412 7.71 21.43 21.38
N GLY A 413 7.55 20.10 21.44
CA GLY A 413 7.73 19.27 22.65
C GLY A 413 9.11 18.60 22.77
N ASP A 414 9.15 17.44 23.43
CA ASP A 414 10.39 16.69 23.69
C ASP A 414 10.85 15.84 22.48
N TYR A 415 9.98 15.66 21.47
CA TYR A 415 10.22 14.83 20.28
C TYR A 415 10.65 15.67 19.06
N VAL A 416 11.75 16.41 19.22
CA VAL A 416 12.35 17.25 18.18
C VAL A 416 13.76 16.74 17.86
N LEU A 417 14.04 16.51 16.58
CA LEU A 417 15.32 16.03 16.08
C LEU A 417 16.12 17.18 15.45
N THR A 418 17.43 17.15 15.59
CA THR A 418 18.34 17.93 14.72
C THR A 418 18.82 17.01 13.60
N VAL A 419 18.38 17.24 12.38
CA VAL A 419 18.60 16.34 11.23
C VAL A 419 19.37 17.03 10.11
N PRO A 420 20.07 16.29 9.23
CA PRO A 420 20.58 16.85 7.98
C PRO A 420 19.42 17.49 7.23
N LYS A 421 19.62 18.68 6.68
CA LYS A 421 18.56 19.48 6.07
C LYS A 421 17.82 18.75 4.95
N GLU A 422 18.47 17.79 4.29
CA GLU A 422 17.80 16.98 3.28
C GLU A 422 16.72 16.04 3.81
N GLN A 423 16.78 15.65 5.08
CA GLN A 423 15.75 14.82 5.70
C GLN A 423 14.41 15.54 5.80
N THR A 424 14.37 16.88 5.69
CA THR A 424 13.12 17.65 5.64
C THR A 424 12.34 17.49 4.33
N TYR A 425 12.88 16.77 3.33
CA TYR A 425 12.21 16.47 2.07
C TYR A 425 12.59 15.06 1.52
N ARG A 426 13.09 14.17 2.38
CA ARG A 426 13.47 12.79 2.02
C ARG A 426 12.84 11.74 2.96
N GLN A 427 13.59 10.72 3.39
CA GLN A 427 13.08 9.54 4.10
C GLN A 427 12.32 9.91 5.37
N LEU A 428 12.87 10.79 6.21
CA LEU A 428 12.19 11.25 7.42
C LEU A 428 10.88 11.99 7.09
N PHE A 429 10.92 12.92 6.13
CA PHE A 429 9.72 13.63 5.67
C PHE A 429 8.64 12.70 5.09
N ALA A 430 9.03 11.64 4.39
CA ALA A 430 8.10 10.64 3.88
C ALA A 430 7.49 9.80 5.01
N GLN A 431 8.29 9.33 5.97
CA GLN A 431 7.80 8.50 7.08
C GLN A 431 6.99 9.29 8.11
N TYR A 432 7.52 10.42 8.55
CA TYR A 432 6.93 11.30 9.56
C TYR A 432 6.73 12.69 8.96
N PRO A 433 5.77 12.86 8.05
CA PRO A 433 5.52 14.16 7.44
C PRO A 433 5.17 15.21 8.52
N PRO A 434 5.51 16.49 8.32
CA PRO A 434 5.19 17.53 9.29
C PRO A 434 3.69 17.63 9.53
N LYS A 435 3.30 18.13 10.70
CA LYS A 435 1.89 18.25 11.09
C LYS A 435 1.06 19.03 10.06
N GLU A 436 1.65 20.01 9.39
CA GLU A 436 0.97 20.79 8.34
C GLU A 436 0.54 19.92 7.16
N VAL A 437 1.28 18.85 6.85
CA VAL A 437 0.94 17.88 5.80
C VAL A 437 -0.24 17.01 6.25
N THR A 438 -0.24 16.54 7.49
CA THR A 438 -1.35 15.75 8.03
C THR A 438 -2.62 16.59 8.17
N ASP A 439 -2.49 17.88 8.54
CA ASP A 439 -3.63 18.78 8.70
C ASP A 439 -4.35 19.06 7.38
N ARG A 440 -3.62 19.11 6.26
CA ARG A 440 -4.19 19.28 4.91
C ARG A 440 -4.46 17.96 4.18
N SER A 441 -4.54 16.86 4.90
CA SER A 441 -4.77 15.54 4.34
C SER A 441 -6.25 15.11 4.40
N ALA A 442 -6.63 14.17 3.55
CA ALA A 442 -7.94 13.56 3.54
C ALA A 442 -7.85 12.03 3.51
N VAL A 443 -8.67 11.40 4.33
CA VAL A 443 -8.82 9.94 4.34
C VAL A 443 -9.84 9.51 3.28
N MET A 444 -9.52 8.49 2.50
CA MET A 444 -10.47 7.94 1.53
C MET A 444 -11.59 7.21 2.25
N ARG A 445 -12.83 7.40 1.80
CA ARG A 445 -14.01 6.67 2.29
C ARG A 445 -14.32 5.51 1.37
N TYR A 446 -14.86 4.42 1.93
CA TYR A 446 -15.42 3.37 1.08
C TYR A 446 -16.57 3.94 0.24
N PHE A 447 -16.69 3.45 -0.98
CA PHE A 447 -17.82 3.80 -1.84
C PHE A 447 -18.91 2.76 -1.66
N ASP A 448 -20.16 3.20 -1.68
CA ASP A 448 -21.30 2.28 -1.72
C ASP A 448 -21.37 1.53 -3.06
N THR A 449 -22.39 0.68 -3.24
CA THR A 449 -22.52 -0.12 -4.46
C THR A 449 -22.69 0.74 -5.73
N GLU A 450 -23.42 1.86 -5.64
CA GLU A 450 -23.69 2.72 -6.79
C GLU A 450 -22.45 3.54 -7.17
N ALA A 451 -21.83 4.17 -6.18
CA ALA A 451 -20.60 4.93 -6.34
C ALA A 451 -19.46 4.02 -6.85
N ASN A 452 -19.28 2.81 -6.30
CA ASN A 452 -18.31 1.84 -6.81
C ASN A 452 -18.57 1.47 -8.27
N ALA A 453 -19.82 1.21 -8.66
CA ALA A 453 -20.13 0.88 -10.06
C ALA A 453 -19.77 2.05 -11.00
N ARG A 454 -20.03 3.29 -10.58
CA ARG A 454 -19.71 4.50 -11.35
C ARG A 454 -18.19 4.67 -11.52
N ILE A 455 -17.45 4.53 -10.43
CA ILE A 455 -15.99 4.65 -10.39
C ILE A 455 -15.32 3.53 -11.18
N ASN A 456 -15.76 2.27 -11.02
CA ASN A 456 -15.24 1.15 -11.79
C ASN A 456 -15.50 1.32 -13.29
N GLN A 457 -16.69 1.82 -13.67
CA GLN A 457 -16.99 2.09 -15.07
C GLN A 457 -16.12 3.22 -15.63
N MET A 458 -15.85 4.25 -14.84
CA MET A 458 -14.90 5.32 -15.19
C MET A 458 -13.50 4.74 -15.39
N TRP A 459 -13.01 3.91 -14.46
CA TRP A 459 -11.69 3.30 -14.55
C TRP A 459 -11.53 2.41 -15.79
N ILE A 460 -12.54 1.57 -16.10
CA ILE A 460 -12.58 0.80 -17.33
C ILE A 460 -12.43 1.72 -18.56
N ASN A 461 -13.10 2.88 -18.55
CA ASN A 461 -13.02 3.85 -19.66
C ASN A 461 -11.69 4.60 -19.74
N VAL A 462 -10.96 4.75 -18.63
CA VAL A 462 -9.57 5.24 -18.61
C VAL A 462 -8.66 4.19 -19.24
N ARG A 463 -8.76 2.93 -18.80
CA ARG A 463 -7.89 1.82 -19.21
C ARG A 463 -8.13 1.40 -20.66
N CYS A 464 -9.38 1.31 -21.10
CA CYS A 464 -9.72 1.00 -22.48
C CYS A 464 -9.40 2.16 -23.44
N PHE A 465 -9.13 1.84 -24.70
CA PHE A 465 -9.00 2.87 -25.73
C PHE A 465 -10.37 3.50 -25.99
N ASN A 466 -10.51 4.80 -25.75
CA ASN A 466 -11.74 5.53 -26.00
C ASN A 466 -12.00 5.58 -27.52
N ILE A 467 -12.85 4.69 -28.03
CA ILE A 467 -13.21 4.60 -29.44
C ILE A 467 -13.90 5.91 -29.92
N GLY A 468 -14.43 6.72 -28.99
CA GLY A 468 -14.95 8.06 -29.25
C GLY A 468 -13.89 9.10 -29.64
N LYS A 469 -12.61 8.90 -29.27
CA LYS A 469 -11.48 9.74 -29.72
C LYS A 469 -11.12 9.51 -31.20
N ILE A 470 -11.64 8.45 -31.83
CA ILE A 470 -11.47 8.22 -33.27
C ILE A 470 -12.30 9.26 -34.03
N LYS A 471 -11.62 10.29 -34.57
CA LYS A 471 -12.25 11.29 -35.47
C LYS A 471 -12.96 10.57 -36.61
N ALA A 472 -14.00 11.18 -37.18
CA ALA A 472 -14.76 10.61 -38.31
C ALA A 472 -13.87 10.11 -39.47
N ALA A 473 -12.73 10.77 -39.70
CA ALA A 473 -11.72 10.34 -40.67
C ALA A 473 -11.03 9.01 -40.31
N GLY A 474 -10.77 8.77 -39.02
CA GLY A 474 -10.25 7.49 -38.52
C GLY A 474 -11.26 6.35 -38.68
N TRP A 475 -12.55 6.62 -38.41
CA TRP A 475 -13.63 5.67 -38.69
C TRP A 475 -13.76 5.36 -40.18
N ALA A 476 -13.69 6.39 -41.02
CA ALA A 476 -13.69 6.21 -42.48
C ALA A 476 -12.50 5.36 -42.95
N ALA A 477 -11.31 5.57 -42.39
CA ALA A 477 -10.11 4.78 -42.71
C ALA A 477 -10.24 3.31 -42.29
N ILE A 478 -10.77 3.04 -41.09
CA ILE A 478 -11.02 1.67 -40.59
C ILE A 478 -12.04 0.96 -41.48
N ILE A 479 -13.14 1.64 -41.84
CA ILE A 479 -14.16 1.09 -42.73
C ILE A 479 -13.58 0.82 -44.12
N LEU A 480 -12.80 1.74 -44.69
CA LEU A 480 -12.13 1.55 -45.98
C LEU A 480 -11.17 0.37 -45.97
N LEU A 481 -10.40 0.21 -44.88
CA LEU A 481 -9.50 -0.93 -44.70
C LEU A 481 -10.28 -2.25 -44.63
N ALA A 482 -11.37 -2.30 -43.88
CA ALA A 482 -12.23 -3.48 -43.79
C ALA A 482 -12.84 -3.84 -45.16
N ILE A 483 -13.31 -2.85 -45.93
CA ILE A 483 -13.81 -3.05 -47.29
C ILE A 483 -12.70 -3.57 -48.21
N ALA A 484 -11.48 -3.02 -48.12
CA ALA A 484 -10.35 -3.47 -48.92
C ALA A 484 -9.95 -4.92 -48.61
N ILE A 485 -9.97 -5.31 -47.33
CA ILE A 485 -9.72 -6.70 -46.90
C ILE A 485 -10.78 -7.64 -47.46
N VAL A 486 -12.07 -7.29 -47.33
CA VAL A 486 -13.18 -8.09 -47.87
C VAL A 486 -13.10 -8.20 -49.39
N ALA A 487 -12.77 -7.11 -50.08
CA ALA A 487 -12.57 -7.10 -51.53
C ALA A 487 -11.39 -8.00 -51.93
N GLY A 488 -10.26 -7.92 -51.22
CA GLY A 488 -9.09 -8.77 -51.43
C GLY A 488 -9.42 -10.26 -51.25
N ILE A 489 -10.12 -10.62 -50.18
CA ILE A 489 -10.58 -11.99 -49.93
C ILE A 489 -11.52 -12.46 -51.05
N THR A 490 -12.41 -11.60 -51.52
CA THR A 490 -13.35 -11.92 -52.59
C THR A 490 -12.64 -12.14 -53.93
N ILE A 491 -11.66 -11.30 -54.25
CA ILE A 491 -10.83 -11.44 -55.46
C ILE A 491 -10.00 -12.72 -55.40
N MET A 492 -9.41 -13.06 -54.26
CA MET A 492 -8.68 -14.34 -54.08
C MET A 492 -9.62 -15.54 -54.30
N LYS A 493 -10.81 -15.54 -53.69
CA LYS A 493 -11.80 -16.63 -53.88
C LYS A 493 -12.30 -16.73 -55.32
N LEU A 494 -12.45 -15.62 -56.03
CA LEU A 494 -12.82 -15.60 -57.45
C LEU A 494 -11.66 -16.05 -58.37
N GLY A 495 -10.43 -15.69 -58.02
CA GLY A 495 -9.20 -16.16 -58.67
C GLY A 495 -9.04 -17.67 -58.56
N ASP A 496 -9.25 -18.23 -57.36
CA ASP A 496 -9.23 -19.68 -57.13
C ASP A 496 -10.33 -20.42 -57.89
N LYS A 497 -11.53 -19.84 -58.01
CA LYS A 497 -12.60 -20.40 -58.86
C LYS A 497 -12.21 -20.39 -60.34
N LYS A 498 -11.62 -19.31 -60.86
CA LYS A 498 -11.12 -19.26 -62.25
C LYS A 498 -9.96 -20.24 -62.49
N ALA A 499 -9.05 -20.38 -61.54
CA ALA A 499 -7.94 -21.34 -61.61
C ALA A 499 -8.44 -22.80 -61.58
N ARG A 500 -9.49 -23.11 -60.82
CA ARG A 500 -10.16 -24.43 -60.84
C ARG A 500 -10.91 -24.70 -62.15
N VAL A 501 -11.54 -23.70 -62.77
CA VAL A 501 -12.23 -23.86 -64.06
C VAL A 501 -11.24 -24.11 -65.21
N ASN A 502 -10.05 -23.49 -65.17
CA ASN A 502 -8.99 -23.71 -66.15
C ASN A 502 -8.19 -25.01 -65.93
N ARG A 503 -8.41 -25.73 -64.82
CA ARG A 503 -7.86 -27.07 -64.55
C ARG A 503 -8.87 -28.19 -64.79
N ARG A 504 -9.79 -28.05 -65.74
CA ARG A 504 -10.53 -29.21 -66.29
C ARG A 504 -9.59 -30.00 -67.20
N PRO A 505 -9.35 -31.29 -66.95
CA PRO A 505 -8.45 -32.10 -67.79
C PRO A 505 -9.06 -32.30 -69.17
N LEU A 506 -8.24 -32.16 -70.22
CA LEU A 506 -8.51 -32.70 -71.54
C LEU A 506 -8.64 -34.23 -71.40
N GLN A 507 -9.87 -34.74 -71.39
CA GLN A 507 -10.12 -36.17 -71.56
C GLN A 507 -10.00 -36.51 -73.04
N HIS A 508 -9.16 -37.51 -73.32
CA HIS A 508 -9.11 -38.27 -74.57
C HIS A 508 -10.49 -38.82 -74.92
N GLN A 509 -11.09 -38.36 -76.03
CA GLN A 509 -11.29 -39.08 -77.30
C GLN A 509 -12.06 -38.21 -78.29
#